data_AF-A0A954SF07-F1
#
_entry.id   AF-A0A954SF07-F1
#
_cell.length_a   1.000
_cell.length_b   1.000
_cell.length_c   1.000
_cell.angle_alpha   90.00
_cell.angle_beta   90.00
_cell.angle_gamma   90.00
#
_symmetry.space_group_name_H-M   'P 1'
#
loop_
_entity.id
_entity.type
_entity.pdbx_description
1 polymer ?
#
loop_
_entity_poly.entity_id
_entity_poly.type
_entity_poly.pdbx_seq_one_letter_code
_entity_poly.pdbx_strand_id
1 'polypeptide(L)'
;MFALSLGMFVCGCRTPPATFSVQRPEQHSVRTAHFVIHSDSPIAHDAPLVTELETIRNQLTECLNLPSQRDEVVVYLFPNEESYRRYMHTTWPTLPARRAYFVGTSRELAVYSFLSPRIQEDLRHEFTHGLLHASLNTVPLWLDEGLAEYFEVAGASPGAPHRSHVRLLQKARAEGWNPSLYHLEHLTDFRKMTQRDYAEAWGWVHFMLHEDEQTRKTLLDYVAELSTKTVAPQLLPRLEASTPNYFNAMVGHVSSLAQGITVASNEEPLTAE
;
A
#
# COMPACT_ATOMS: atom_id res chain seq x y z
N MET A 1 20.08 63.95 42.21
CA MET A 1 19.19 63.10 41.40
C MET A 1 20.04 62.05 40.72
N PHE A 2 20.06 60.81 41.24
CA PHE A 2 20.71 59.67 40.58
C PHE A 2 19.60 58.87 39.86
N ALA A 3 19.68 58.78 38.54
CA ALA A 3 18.76 58.00 37.73
C ALA A 3 19.29 56.56 37.60
N LEU A 4 18.61 55.61 38.25
CA LEU A 4 18.79 54.17 38.01
C LEU A 4 18.18 53.81 36.65
N SER A 5 19.00 53.29 35.73
CA SER A 5 18.51 52.68 34.48
C SER A 5 18.37 51.18 34.68
N LEU A 6 17.13 50.69 34.71
CA LEU A 6 16.76 49.29 34.84
C LEU A 6 16.81 48.64 33.44
N GLY A 7 17.81 47.79 33.20
CA GLY A 7 17.90 47.01 31.96
C GLY A 7 16.98 45.79 32.00
N MET A 8 15.92 45.78 31.18
CA MET A 8 15.13 44.58 30.92
C MET A 8 15.91 43.64 30.00
N PHE A 9 16.28 42.47 30.52
CA PHE A 9 16.69 41.34 29.69
C PHE A 9 15.45 40.59 29.19
N VAL A 10 15.10 40.76 27.92
CA VAL A 10 14.11 39.92 27.24
C VAL A 10 14.80 38.63 26.82
N CYS A 11 14.60 37.56 27.58
CA CYS A 11 15.02 36.22 27.20
C CYS A 11 14.02 35.68 26.17
N GLY A 12 14.29 35.94 24.89
CA GLY A 12 13.51 35.36 23.80
C GLY A 12 13.84 33.88 23.64
N CYS A 13 12.87 32.99 23.88
CA CYS A 13 12.94 31.61 23.45
C CYS A 13 13.12 31.57 21.92
N ARG A 14 14.35 31.29 21.46
CA ARG A 14 14.65 30.99 20.07
C ARG A 14 14.13 29.59 19.79
N THR A 15 12.92 29.47 19.24
CA THR A 15 12.55 28.26 18.49
C THR A 15 13.55 28.15 17.35
N PRO A 16 14.33 27.07 17.24
CA PRO A 16 15.19 26.88 16.08
C PRO A 16 14.31 26.94 14.83
N PRO A 17 14.72 27.65 13.77
CA PRO A 17 13.98 27.63 12.53
C PRO A 17 13.86 26.16 12.12
N ALA A 18 12.65 25.69 11.83
CA ALA A 18 12.47 24.40 11.21
C ALA A 18 13.29 24.40 9.91
N THR A 19 14.46 23.77 9.96
CA THR A 19 15.32 23.61 8.78
C THR A 19 14.66 22.54 7.94
N PHE A 20 13.73 22.96 7.11
CA PHE A 20 13.06 22.09 6.16
C PHE A 20 14.07 21.66 5.11
N SER A 21 14.44 20.38 5.12
CA SER A 21 15.37 19.81 4.17
C SER A 21 14.68 19.51 2.84
N VAL A 22 15.38 19.76 1.73
CA VAL A 22 15.03 19.32 0.38
C VAL A 22 15.72 17.99 0.05
N GLN A 23 16.44 17.41 1.01
CA GLN A 23 17.19 16.18 0.85
C GLN A 23 16.38 15.00 1.38
N ARG A 24 16.72 13.81 0.91
CA ARG A 24 16.20 12.56 1.46
C ARG A 24 16.67 12.39 2.91
N PRO A 25 15.88 11.77 3.81
CA PRO A 25 16.32 11.46 5.16
C PRO A 25 17.56 10.58 5.15
N GLU A 26 18.53 10.89 6.02
CA GLU A 26 19.79 10.12 6.09
C GLU A 26 20.47 10.09 7.46
N GLN A 27 19.97 10.85 8.44
CA GLN A 27 20.65 10.99 9.75
C GLN A 27 20.61 9.69 10.58
N HIS A 28 19.53 8.95 10.48
CA HIS A 28 19.32 7.67 11.16
C HIS A 28 18.94 6.59 10.16
N SER A 29 19.36 5.36 10.44
CA SER A 29 18.88 4.20 9.69
C SER A 29 18.68 2.99 10.58
N VAL A 30 17.69 2.18 10.21
CA VAL A 30 17.46 0.85 10.76
C VAL A 30 17.48 -0.13 9.60
N ARG A 31 18.37 -1.10 9.67
CA ARG A 31 18.53 -2.15 8.65
C ARG A 31 18.07 -3.48 9.22
N THR A 32 17.22 -4.17 8.49
CA THR A 32 16.84 -5.56 8.76
C THR A 32 17.50 -6.49 7.74
N ALA A 33 17.12 -7.77 7.74
CA ALA A 33 17.56 -8.71 6.72
C ALA A 33 16.93 -8.42 5.33
N HIS A 34 15.89 -7.59 5.27
CA HIS A 34 15.01 -7.49 4.11
C HIS A 34 14.80 -6.06 3.60
N PHE A 35 14.92 -5.06 4.47
CA PHE A 35 14.77 -3.67 4.08
C PHE A 35 15.61 -2.75 4.95
N VAL A 36 15.71 -1.49 4.53
CA VAL A 36 16.32 -0.42 5.32
C VAL A 36 15.35 0.75 5.43
N ILE A 37 15.23 1.32 6.62
CA ILE A 37 14.50 2.57 6.85
C ILE A 37 15.51 3.67 7.11
N HIS A 38 15.45 4.75 6.35
CA HIS A 38 16.15 6.01 6.58
C HIS A 38 15.20 7.06 7.15
N SER A 39 15.67 7.83 8.12
CA SER A 39 14.87 8.84 8.82
C SER A 39 15.75 9.95 9.40
N ASP A 40 15.19 11.15 9.54
CA ASP A 40 15.82 12.25 10.28
C ASP A 40 15.39 12.28 11.76
N SER A 41 14.55 11.34 12.16
CA SER A 41 14.20 11.07 13.55
C SER A 41 14.71 9.68 13.96
N PRO A 42 15.21 9.48 15.20
CA PRO A 42 15.64 8.18 15.67
C PRO A 42 14.54 7.13 15.55
N ILE A 43 14.87 5.96 15.00
CA ILE A 43 13.99 4.79 14.93
C ILE A 43 14.72 3.65 15.64
N ALA A 44 14.08 3.03 16.62
CA ALA A 44 14.61 1.85 17.29
C ALA A 44 14.39 0.60 16.42
N HIS A 45 15.25 -0.41 16.56
CA HIS A 45 15.14 -1.66 15.78
C HIS A 45 13.84 -2.43 16.12
N ASP A 46 13.40 -2.34 17.37
CA ASP A 46 12.15 -2.91 17.89
C ASP A 46 10.96 -1.94 17.80
N ALA A 47 11.08 -0.84 17.05
CA ALA A 47 9.97 0.08 16.88
C ALA A 47 8.76 -0.64 16.24
N PRO A 48 7.51 -0.31 16.65
CA PRO A 48 6.31 -0.94 16.11
C PRO A 48 6.24 -0.93 14.58
N LEU A 49 6.73 0.16 13.96
CA LEU A 49 6.78 0.29 12.51
C LEU A 49 7.68 -0.76 11.85
N VAL A 50 8.86 -1.04 12.42
CA VAL A 50 9.79 -2.04 11.87
C VAL A 50 9.16 -3.43 11.97
N THR A 51 8.52 -3.73 13.10
CA THR A 51 7.83 -5.00 13.34
C THR A 51 6.66 -5.20 12.37
N GLU A 52 5.91 -4.13 12.07
CA GLU A 52 4.80 -4.19 11.13
C GLU A 52 5.27 -4.44 9.70
N LEU A 53 6.35 -3.80 9.23
CA LEU A 53 6.92 -4.07 7.91
C LEU A 53 7.43 -5.51 7.78
N GLU A 54 8.08 -6.05 8.81
CA GLU A 54 8.46 -7.48 8.85
C GLU A 54 7.23 -8.40 8.82
N THR A 55 6.16 -8.03 9.53
CA THR A 55 4.91 -8.80 9.55
C THR A 55 4.27 -8.83 8.17
N ILE A 56 4.14 -7.68 7.50
CA ILE A 56 3.57 -7.57 6.15
C ILE A 56 4.40 -8.36 5.16
N ARG A 57 5.74 -8.27 5.25
CA ARG A 57 6.63 -9.07 4.42
C ARG A 57 6.34 -10.56 4.55
N ASN A 58 6.26 -11.06 5.77
CA ASN A 58 6.01 -12.48 6.02
C ASN A 58 4.63 -12.89 5.50
N GLN A 59 3.59 -12.12 5.83
CA GLN A 59 2.23 -12.36 5.35
C GLN A 59 2.14 -12.39 3.82
N LEU A 60 2.78 -11.43 3.14
CA LEU A 60 2.79 -11.34 1.68
C LEU A 60 3.56 -12.50 1.06
N THR A 61 4.74 -12.84 1.60
CA THR A 61 5.56 -13.96 1.12
C THR A 61 4.83 -15.29 1.27
N GLU A 62 4.22 -15.54 2.43
CA GLU A 62 3.49 -16.78 2.73
C GLU A 62 2.17 -16.86 1.95
N CYS A 63 1.41 -15.76 1.87
CA CYS A 63 0.12 -15.75 1.19
C CYS A 63 0.26 -16.03 -0.30
N LEU A 64 1.30 -15.49 -0.93
CA LEU A 64 1.51 -15.55 -2.39
C LEU A 64 2.56 -16.57 -2.83
N ASN A 65 3.19 -17.29 -1.89
CA ASN A 65 4.35 -18.16 -2.17
C ASN A 65 5.42 -17.42 -3.00
N LEU A 66 5.73 -16.19 -2.63
CA LEU A 66 6.65 -15.38 -3.42
C LEU A 66 8.05 -15.99 -3.42
N PRO A 67 8.78 -15.85 -4.55
CA PRO A 67 10.19 -16.21 -4.58
C PRO A 67 10.97 -15.32 -3.61
N SER A 68 12.19 -15.74 -3.28
CA SER A 68 13.07 -14.95 -2.44
C SER A 68 13.28 -13.54 -3.01
N GLN A 69 13.16 -12.56 -2.13
CA GLN A 69 13.44 -11.16 -2.43
C GLN A 69 14.88 -11.02 -2.94
N ARG A 70 15.03 -10.46 -4.14
CA ARG A 70 16.34 -10.28 -4.81
C ARG A 70 16.95 -8.91 -4.52
N ASP A 71 16.10 -7.90 -4.40
CA ASP A 71 16.50 -6.50 -4.28
C ASP A 71 16.09 -5.92 -2.92
N GLU A 72 16.88 -5.03 -2.34
CA GLU A 72 16.55 -4.34 -1.09
C GLU A 72 15.48 -3.26 -1.32
N VAL A 73 14.46 -3.24 -0.46
CA VAL A 73 13.49 -2.13 -0.41
C VAL A 73 13.97 -1.08 0.59
N VAL A 74 14.01 0.18 0.16
CA VAL A 74 14.49 1.32 0.95
C VAL A 74 13.30 2.20 1.33
N VAL A 75 13.08 2.44 2.62
CA VAL A 75 12.01 3.32 3.11
C VAL A 75 12.61 4.64 3.57
N TYR A 76 12.24 5.75 2.95
CA TYR A 76 12.59 7.10 3.36
C TYR A 76 11.44 7.73 4.15
N LEU A 77 11.62 7.88 5.46
CA LEU A 77 10.63 8.42 6.38
C LEU A 77 10.97 9.85 6.78
N PHE A 78 10.22 10.80 6.23
CA PHE A 78 10.39 12.22 6.53
C PHE A 78 9.77 12.56 7.89
N PRO A 79 10.31 13.57 8.61
CA PRO A 79 9.82 13.94 9.93
C PRO A 79 8.43 14.58 9.90
N ASN A 80 8.01 15.14 8.75
CA ASN A 80 6.70 15.79 8.58
C ASN A 80 6.31 15.90 7.10
N GLU A 81 5.04 16.22 6.87
CA GLU A 81 4.44 16.35 5.55
C GLU A 81 5.09 17.44 4.67
N GLU A 82 5.52 18.56 5.25
CA GLU A 82 6.08 19.68 4.48
C GLU A 82 7.44 19.30 3.86
N SER A 83 8.35 18.72 4.64
CA SER A 83 9.65 18.23 4.14
C SER A 83 9.45 17.16 3.07
N TYR A 84 8.54 16.21 3.29
CA TYR A 84 8.19 15.19 2.30
C TYR A 84 7.65 15.80 1.00
N ARG A 85 6.63 16.66 1.07
CA ARG A 85 6.03 17.29 -0.12
C ARG A 85 7.06 18.11 -0.89
N ARG A 86 7.94 18.83 -0.18
CA ARG A 86 9.00 19.62 -0.81
C ARG A 86 10.01 18.74 -1.54
N TYR A 87 10.45 17.64 -0.92
CA TYR A 87 11.31 16.66 -1.58
C TYR A 87 10.61 16.04 -2.80
N MET A 88 9.38 15.51 -2.64
CA MET A 88 8.66 14.85 -3.73
C MET A 88 8.39 15.79 -4.91
N HIS A 89 8.03 17.05 -4.67
CA HIS A 89 7.84 18.03 -5.72
C HIS A 89 9.15 18.37 -6.47
N THR A 90 10.28 18.36 -5.76
CA THR A 90 11.59 18.68 -6.36
C THR A 90 12.14 17.50 -7.15
N THR A 91 12.07 16.29 -6.58
CA THR A 91 12.66 15.07 -7.13
C THR A 91 11.76 14.40 -8.17
N TRP A 92 10.45 14.43 -7.95
CA TRP A 92 9.43 13.74 -8.76
C TRP A 92 8.29 14.69 -9.18
N PRO A 93 8.58 15.79 -9.90
CA PRO A 93 7.62 16.89 -10.16
C PRO A 93 6.38 16.46 -10.97
N THR A 94 6.43 15.32 -11.64
CA THR A 94 5.32 14.79 -12.45
C THR A 94 4.36 13.91 -11.66
N LEU A 95 4.71 13.51 -10.43
CA LEU A 95 3.83 12.74 -9.58
C LEU A 95 2.78 13.66 -8.93
N PRO A 96 1.51 13.22 -8.84
CA PRO A 96 0.49 13.99 -8.13
C PRO A 96 0.82 14.10 -6.63
N ALA A 97 0.13 14.97 -5.91
CA ALA A 97 0.28 15.00 -4.45
C ALA A 97 -0.39 13.77 -3.82
N ARG A 98 0.39 12.88 -3.19
CA ARG A 98 -0.07 11.75 -2.36
C ARG A 98 0.73 11.69 -1.07
N ARG A 99 0.21 10.97 -0.06
CA ARG A 99 0.85 10.87 1.26
C ARG A 99 2.10 9.99 1.27
N ALA A 100 2.14 9.02 0.37
CA ALA A 100 3.27 8.15 0.17
C ALA A 100 3.40 7.76 -1.31
N TYR A 101 4.56 7.20 -1.65
CA TYR A 101 4.88 6.67 -2.96
C TYR A 101 5.90 5.55 -2.87
N PHE A 102 5.66 4.48 -3.60
CA PHE A 102 6.68 3.59 -4.12
C PHE A 102 7.21 4.12 -5.45
N VAL A 103 8.53 4.12 -5.60
CA VAL A 103 9.23 4.43 -6.84
C VAL A 103 10.29 3.36 -7.10
N GLY A 104 10.02 2.51 -8.09
CA GLY A 104 10.98 1.54 -8.62
C GLY A 104 11.81 2.14 -9.75
N THR A 105 13.14 2.08 -9.62
CA THR A 105 14.09 2.42 -10.69
C THR A 105 15.06 1.28 -10.93
N SER A 106 15.86 1.35 -11.99
CA SER A 106 16.96 0.38 -12.21
C SER A 106 18.02 0.34 -11.10
N ARG A 107 17.98 1.27 -10.13
CA ARG A 107 19.01 1.42 -9.09
C ARG A 107 18.50 1.19 -7.68
N GLU A 108 17.21 1.43 -7.44
CA GLU A 108 16.65 1.47 -6.09
C GLU A 108 15.14 1.22 -6.17
N LEU A 109 14.63 0.48 -5.18
CA LEU A 109 13.22 0.30 -4.89
C LEU A 109 12.90 1.13 -3.63
N ALA A 110 12.33 2.31 -3.82
CA ALA A 110 12.20 3.30 -2.75
C ALA A 110 10.74 3.55 -2.37
N VAL A 111 10.43 3.49 -1.08
CA VAL A 111 9.17 3.95 -0.49
C VAL A 111 9.42 5.29 0.19
N TYR A 112 8.63 6.31 -0.14
CA TYR A 112 8.70 7.64 0.47
C TYR A 112 7.41 7.90 1.24
N SER A 113 7.53 8.27 2.52
CA SER A 113 6.39 8.69 3.34
C SER A 113 6.85 9.60 4.48
N PHE A 114 5.95 10.06 5.33
CA PHE A 114 6.27 10.93 6.46
C PHE A 114 5.54 10.52 7.73
N LEU A 115 6.13 10.85 8.89
CA LEU A 115 5.52 10.61 10.19
C LEU A 115 4.14 11.28 10.27
N SER A 116 3.10 10.44 10.34
CA SER A 116 1.70 10.85 10.43
C SER A 116 0.88 9.78 11.14
N PRO A 117 -0.34 10.08 11.62
CA PRO A 117 -1.24 9.07 12.17
C PRO A 117 -1.63 7.95 11.19
N ARG A 118 -1.40 8.14 9.87
CA ARG A 118 -1.74 7.16 8.81
C ARG A 118 -0.51 6.48 8.21
N ILE A 119 0.68 6.71 8.79
CA ILE A 119 1.93 6.17 8.27
C ILE A 119 1.91 4.65 8.11
N GLN A 120 1.24 3.94 9.02
CA GLN A 120 1.14 2.49 8.96
C GLN A 120 0.38 2.07 7.70
N GLU A 121 -0.85 2.56 7.51
CA GLU A 121 -1.66 2.33 6.29
C GLU A 121 -0.90 2.67 5.01
N ASP A 122 -0.32 3.86 4.96
CA ASP A 122 0.46 4.33 3.81
C ASP A 122 1.63 3.39 3.50
N LEU A 123 2.35 2.92 4.53
CA LEU A 123 3.46 2.01 4.33
C LEU A 123 3.02 0.60 3.98
N ARG A 124 1.89 0.10 4.48
CA ARG A 124 1.40 -1.23 4.08
C ARG A 124 1.15 -1.30 2.58
N HIS A 125 0.54 -0.25 2.03
CA HIS A 125 0.28 -0.12 0.60
C HIS A 125 1.59 -0.02 -0.19
N GLU A 126 2.41 1.00 0.07
CA GLU A 126 3.59 1.27 -0.76
C GLU A 126 4.72 0.23 -0.58
N PHE A 127 4.85 -0.35 0.63
CA PHE A 127 5.81 -1.42 0.87
C PHE A 127 5.41 -2.71 0.17
N THR A 128 4.11 -2.97 -0.01
CA THR A 128 3.63 -4.11 -0.81
C THR A 128 4.14 -4.02 -2.25
N HIS A 129 4.04 -2.85 -2.90
CA HIS A 129 4.67 -2.65 -4.21
C HIS A 129 6.17 -2.95 -4.17
N GLY A 130 6.88 -2.39 -3.18
CA GLY A 130 8.32 -2.63 -3.00
C GLY A 130 8.68 -4.12 -2.95
N LEU A 131 7.95 -4.90 -2.15
CA LEU A 131 8.19 -6.34 -2.01
C LEU A 131 7.84 -7.14 -3.28
N LEU A 132 6.77 -6.77 -3.98
CA LEU A 132 6.40 -7.40 -5.25
C LEU A 132 7.48 -7.18 -6.30
N HIS A 133 7.93 -5.93 -6.49
CA HIS A 133 8.97 -5.58 -7.47
C HIS A 133 10.36 -6.10 -7.05
N ALA A 134 10.62 -6.27 -5.75
CA ALA A 134 11.85 -6.91 -5.27
C ALA A 134 11.88 -8.43 -5.49
N SER A 135 10.72 -9.05 -5.72
CA SER A 135 10.58 -10.52 -5.81
C SER A 135 10.18 -10.99 -7.22
N LEU A 136 9.52 -10.17 -8.02
CA LEU A 136 9.00 -10.51 -9.35
C LEU A 136 9.75 -9.76 -10.44
N ASN A 137 9.78 -10.27 -11.68
CA ASN A 137 10.44 -9.57 -12.80
C ASN A 137 9.50 -8.54 -13.45
N THR A 138 8.20 -8.76 -13.37
CA THR A 138 7.16 -7.88 -13.89
C THR A 138 5.90 -8.06 -13.07
N VAL A 139 5.13 -6.99 -12.88
CA VAL A 139 3.83 -7.03 -12.20
C VAL A 139 2.87 -6.19 -13.04
N PRO A 140 1.74 -6.73 -13.52
CA PRO A 140 0.76 -5.92 -14.23
C PRO A 140 0.09 -4.96 -13.25
N LEU A 141 -0.23 -3.75 -13.73
CA LEU A 141 -0.71 -2.65 -12.88
C LEU A 141 -1.91 -3.05 -12.01
N TRP A 142 -2.89 -3.76 -12.56
CA TRP A 142 -4.06 -4.18 -11.79
C TRP A 142 -3.71 -5.12 -10.63
N LEU A 143 -2.72 -6.00 -10.79
CA LEU A 143 -2.33 -6.93 -9.74
C LEU A 143 -1.48 -6.21 -8.69
N ASP A 144 -0.60 -5.32 -9.15
CA ASP A 144 0.25 -4.49 -8.28
C ASP A 144 -0.62 -3.68 -7.30
N GLU A 145 -1.58 -2.93 -7.84
CA GLU A 145 -2.54 -2.14 -7.06
C GLU A 145 -3.50 -3.03 -6.28
N GLY A 146 -4.04 -4.09 -6.88
CA GLY A 146 -4.98 -4.99 -6.19
C GLY A 146 -4.38 -5.70 -4.97
N LEU A 147 -3.10 -6.07 -5.02
CA LEU A 147 -2.39 -6.65 -3.89
C LEU A 147 -2.03 -5.58 -2.85
N ALA A 148 -1.61 -4.38 -3.26
CA ALA A 148 -1.37 -3.28 -2.33
C ALA A 148 -2.64 -2.92 -1.53
N GLU A 149 -3.78 -2.80 -2.21
CA GLU A 149 -5.12 -2.59 -1.62
C GLU A 149 -5.58 -3.76 -0.74
N TYR A 150 -5.08 -4.98 -0.98
CA TYR A 150 -5.40 -6.16 -0.17
C TYR A 150 -4.59 -6.21 1.14
N PHE A 151 -3.29 -5.90 1.08
CA PHE A 151 -2.39 -5.92 2.24
C PHE A 151 -2.41 -4.62 3.05
N GLU A 152 -2.99 -3.53 2.53
CA GLU A 152 -3.16 -2.30 3.31
C GLU A 152 -4.18 -2.41 4.46
N VAL A 153 -5.11 -3.36 4.39
CA VAL A 153 -6.12 -3.53 5.43
C VAL A 153 -5.48 -4.17 6.65
N ALA A 154 -5.46 -3.43 7.76
CA ALA A 154 -4.87 -3.91 9.00
C ALA A 154 -5.60 -5.16 9.55
N GLY A 155 -4.83 -6.12 10.08
CA GLY A 155 -5.36 -7.31 10.71
C GLY A 155 -4.26 -8.28 11.15
N ALA A 156 -4.61 -9.23 12.02
CA ALA A 156 -3.69 -10.31 12.42
C ALA A 156 -3.36 -11.25 11.26
N SER A 157 -4.26 -11.34 10.28
CA SER A 157 -4.06 -12.06 9.03
C SER A 157 -4.58 -11.19 7.88
N PRO A 158 -3.97 -11.28 6.69
CA PRO A 158 -4.42 -10.50 5.54
C PRO A 158 -5.76 -11.03 5.01
N GLY A 159 -6.50 -10.18 4.29
CA GLY A 159 -7.80 -10.53 3.72
C GLY A 159 -9.02 -10.09 4.52
N ALA A 160 -8.84 -9.15 5.45
CA ALA A 160 -9.99 -8.44 5.98
C ALA A 160 -10.69 -7.63 4.86
N PRO A 161 -12.03 -7.59 4.80
CA PRO A 161 -12.72 -6.89 3.72
C PRO A 161 -12.44 -5.38 3.74
N HIS A 162 -12.03 -4.83 2.61
CA HIS A 162 -11.84 -3.39 2.45
C HIS A 162 -13.22 -2.70 2.36
N ARG A 163 -13.76 -2.26 3.50
CA ARG A 163 -15.15 -1.79 3.63
C ARG A 163 -15.57 -0.72 2.61
N SER A 164 -14.68 0.23 2.28
CA SER A 164 -15.00 1.30 1.31
C SER A 164 -15.10 0.77 -0.11
N HIS A 165 -14.18 -0.08 -0.55
CA HIS A 165 -14.21 -0.79 -1.83
C HIS A 165 -15.46 -1.65 -1.96
N VAL A 166 -15.79 -2.46 -0.95
CA VAL A 166 -17.03 -3.26 -0.97
C VAL A 166 -18.25 -2.38 -1.20
N ARG A 167 -18.38 -1.27 -0.45
CA ARG A 167 -19.49 -0.31 -0.64
C ARG A 167 -19.48 0.33 -2.03
N LEU A 168 -18.31 0.73 -2.54
CA LEU A 168 -18.17 1.34 -3.85
C LEU A 168 -18.58 0.37 -4.96
N LEU A 169 -18.13 -0.88 -4.90
CA LEU A 169 -18.48 -1.92 -5.85
C LEU A 169 -19.96 -2.26 -5.79
N GLN A 170 -20.55 -2.41 -4.60
CA GLN A 170 -21.99 -2.65 -4.43
C GLN A 170 -22.83 -1.52 -5.04
N LYS A 171 -22.45 -0.26 -4.77
CA LYS A 171 -23.12 0.89 -5.36
C LYS A 171 -23.00 0.89 -6.88
N ALA A 172 -21.80 0.69 -7.41
CA ALA A 172 -21.57 0.65 -8.85
C ALA A 172 -22.37 -0.48 -9.52
N ARG A 173 -22.45 -1.66 -8.88
CA ARG A 173 -23.28 -2.78 -9.34
C ARG A 173 -24.76 -2.40 -9.42
N ALA A 174 -25.29 -1.70 -8.43
CA ALA A 174 -26.67 -1.20 -8.44
C ALA A 174 -26.93 -0.16 -9.55
N GLU A 175 -25.90 0.57 -9.96
CA GLU A 175 -25.93 1.54 -11.07
C GLU A 175 -25.68 0.90 -12.45
N GLY A 176 -25.59 -0.44 -12.52
CA GLY A 176 -25.45 -1.19 -13.78
C GLY A 176 -24.01 -1.41 -14.26
N TRP A 177 -23.00 -1.04 -13.47
CA TRP A 177 -21.61 -1.38 -13.77
C TRP A 177 -21.34 -2.89 -13.61
N ASN A 178 -20.42 -3.42 -14.42
CA ASN A 178 -19.95 -4.80 -14.34
C ASN A 178 -18.42 -4.87 -14.21
N PRO A 179 -17.86 -5.79 -13.38
CA PRO A 179 -16.43 -6.01 -13.31
C PRO A 179 -15.91 -6.56 -14.64
N SER A 180 -14.71 -6.16 -15.01
CA SER A 180 -14.02 -6.50 -16.24
C SER A 180 -12.51 -6.58 -15.99
N LEU A 181 -12.03 -7.78 -15.64
CA LEU A 181 -10.58 -8.03 -15.57
C LEU A 181 -9.89 -7.72 -16.90
N TYR A 182 -10.57 -7.95 -18.03
CA TYR A 182 -10.09 -7.53 -19.34
C TYR A 182 -9.76 -6.03 -19.37
N HIS A 183 -10.64 -5.16 -18.85
CA HIS A 183 -10.38 -3.72 -18.80
C HIS A 183 -9.13 -3.41 -17.97
N LEU A 184 -9.05 -3.99 -16.77
CA LEU A 184 -7.93 -3.79 -15.85
C LEU A 184 -6.59 -4.26 -16.44
N GLU A 185 -6.57 -5.39 -17.16
CA GLU A 185 -5.36 -5.90 -17.85
C GLU A 185 -4.85 -4.98 -18.97
N HIS A 186 -5.69 -4.09 -19.49
CA HIS A 186 -5.30 -3.11 -20.51
C HIS A 186 -4.88 -1.75 -19.91
N LEU A 187 -5.05 -1.56 -18.60
CA LEU A 187 -4.55 -0.37 -17.92
C LEU A 187 -3.04 -0.49 -17.70
N THR A 188 -2.30 0.50 -18.19
CA THR A 188 -0.83 0.56 -18.12
C THR A 188 -0.32 1.83 -17.46
N ASP A 189 -1.22 2.72 -17.04
CA ASP A 189 -0.91 4.03 -16.47
C ASP A 189 -1.80 4.27 -15.26
N PHE A 190 -1.22 4.24 -14.06
CA PHE A 190 -1.93 4.43 -12.78
C PHE A 190 -2.68 5.76 -12.73
N ARG A 191 -2.25 6.78 -13.48
CA ARG A 191 -2.93 8.10 -13.54
C ARG A 191 -4.30 8.01 -14.21
N LYS A 192 -4.56 6.94 -14.95
CA LYS A 192 -5.86 6.66 -15.60
C LYS A 192 -6.77 5.80 -14.72
N MET A 193 -6.26 5.23 -13.63
CA MET A 193 -7.08 4.44 -12.72
C MET A 193 -7.96 5.34 -11.87
N THR A 194 -9.23 4.99 -11.82
CA THR A 194 -10.25 5.56 -10.94
C THR A 194 -10.30 4.77 -9.64
N GLN A 195 -10.88 5.34 -8.56
CA GLN A 195 -11.12 4.59 -7.32
C GLN A 195 -11.87 3.27 -7.52
N ARG A 196 -12.73 3.20 -8.55
CA ARG A 196 -13.43 1.96 -8.88
C ARG A 196 -12.51 0.92 -9.49
N ASP A 197 -11.49 1.32 -10.25
CA ASP A 197 -10.51 0.39 -10.82
C ASP A 197 -9.62 -0.20 -9.72
N TYR A 198 -9.22 0.62 -8.74
CA TYR A 198 -8.55 0.16 -7.52
C TYR A 198 -9.42 -0.83 -6.73
N ALA A 199 -10.69 -0.47 -6.49
CA ALA A 199 -11.63 -1.35 -5.80
C ALA A 199 -11.90 -2.65 -6.57
N GLU A 200 -11.98 -2.60 -7.90
CA GLU A 200 -12.17 -3.77 -8.75
C GLU A 200 -10.94 -4.68 -8.73
N ALA A 201 -9.74 -4.11 -8.84
CA ALA A 201 -8.47 -4.83 -8.72
C ALA A 201 -8.37 -5.57 -7.37
N TRP A 202 -8.65 -4.87 -6.26
CA TRP A 202 -8.78 -5.48 -4.94
C TRP A 202 -9.82 -6.61 -4.94
N GLY A 203 -10.99 -6.38 -5.55
CA GLY A 203 -12.08 -7.36 -5.60
C GLY A 203 -11.68 -8.66 -6.32
N TRP A 204 -10.95 -8.57 -7.44
CA TRP A 204 -10.42 -9.74 -8.14
C TRP A 204 -9.37 -10.49 -7.33
N VAL A 205 -8.43 -9.78 -6.70
CA VAL A 205 -7.43 -10.38 -5.81
C VAL A 205 -8.09 -11.09 -4.64
N HIS A 206 -9.01 -10.42 -3.95
CA HIS A 206 -9.71 -10.98 -2.80
C HIS A 206 -10.55 -12.20 -3.19
N PHE A 207 -11.30 -12.11 -4.29
CA PHE A 207 -12.04 -13.25 -4.85
C PHE A 207 -11.12 -14.44 -5.09
N MET A 208 -10.02 -14.25 -5.82
CA MET A 208 -9.13 -15.36 -6.15
C MET A 208 -8.43 -15.94 -4.93
N LEU A 209 -8.09 -15.14 -3.92
CA LEU A 209 -7.43 -15.66 -2.73
C LEU A 209 -8.36 -16.42 -1.78
N HIS A 210 -9.67 -16.17 -1.83
CA HIS A 210 -10.64 -16.58 -0.80
C HIS A 210 -11.86 -17.36 -1.28
N GLU A 211 -12.17 -17.39 -2.57
CA GLU A 211 -13.35 -18.12 -3.06
C GLU A 211 -13.18 -19.64 -2.92
N ASP A 212 -12.15 -20.19 -3.55
CA ASP A 212 -11.86 -21.62 -3.52
C ASP A 212 -10.37 -21.91 -3.81
N GLU A 213 -9.98 -23.18 -3.68
CA GLU A 213 -8.60 -23.60 -3.94
C GLU A 213 -8.20 -23.42 -5.41
N GLN A 214 -9.15 -23.56 -6.35
CA GLN A 214 -8.86 -23.52 -7.79
C GLN A 214 -8.54 -22.09 -8.27
N THR A 215 -9.31 -21.10 -7.84
CA THR A 215 -9.08 -19.68 -8.10
C THR A 215 -7.81 -19.20 -7.41
N ARG A 216 -7.56 -19.66 -6.17
CA ARG A 216 -6.32 -19.39 -5.44
C ARG A 216 -5.10 -19.93 -6.17
N LYS A 217 -5.16 -21.21 -6.57
CA LYS A 217 -4.08 -21.84 -7.33
C LYS A 217 -3.81 -21.08 -8.64
N THR A 218 -4.86 -20.63 -9.33
CA THR A 218 -4.73 -19.88 -10.59
C THR A 218 -3.96 -18.57 -10.41
N LEU A 219 -4.25 -17.82 -9.33
CA LEU A 219 -3.49 -16.61 -8.99
C LEU A 219 -2.04 -16.92 -8.58
N LEU A 220 -1.82 -17.96 -7.77
CA LEU A 220 -0.48 -18.32 -7.31
C LEU A 220 0.42 -18.82 -8.46
N ASP A 221 -0.12 -19.64 -9.36
CA ASP A 221 0.59 -20.09 -10.56
C ASP A 221 0.97 -18.88 -11.46
N TYR A 222 0.06 -17.90 -11.57
CA TYR A 222 0.31 -16.67 -12.31
C TYR A 222 1.42 -15.83 -11.68
N VAL A 223 1.35 -15.58 -10.38
CA VAL A 223 2.40 -14.86 -9.60
C VAL A 223 3.75 -15.56 -9.74
N ALA A 224 3.78 -16.89 -9.66
CA ALA A 224 5.02 -17.66 -9.84
C ALA A 224 5.64 -17.44 -11.23
N GLU A 225 4.83 -17.39 -12.29
CA GLU A 225 5.33 -17.14 -13.65
C GLU A 225 5.91 -15.73 -13.81
N LEU A 226 5.31 -14.72 -13.17
CA LEU A 226 5.76 -13.32 -13.19
C LEU A 226 7.21 -13.15 -12.67
N SER A 227 7.73 -14.10 -11.90
CA SER A 227 9.13 -14.11 -11.46
C SER A 227 10.14 -14.31 -12.60
N THR A 228 9.70 -14.78 -13.78
CA THR A 228 10.57 -15.09 -14.92
C THR A 228 10.25 -14.29 -16.18
N LYS A 229 9.05 -13.73 -16.29
CA LYS A 229 8.61 -13.00 -17.48
C LYS A 229 9.06 -11.55 -17.46
N THR A 230 9.38 -11.02 -18.63
CA THR A 230 9.67 -9.59 -18.85
C THR A 230 8.42 -8.78 -19.18
N VAL A 231 7.37 -9.44 -19.68
CA VAL A 231 6.05 -8.88 -19.97
C VAL A 231 5.02 -9.79 -19.30
N ALA A 232 4.18 -9.21 -18.45
CA ALA A 232 3.12 -9.95 -17.77
C ALA A 232 2.12 -10.51 -18.81
N PRO A 233 1.85 -11.83 -18.83
CA PRO A 233 0.79 -12.39 -19.66
C PRO A 233 -0.58 -11.99 -19.10
N GLN A 234 -1.65 -12.14 -19.88
CA GLN A 234 -3.02 -12.01 -19.37
C GLN A 234 -3.38 -13.21 -18.49
N LEU A 235 -4.01 -12.95 -17.35
CA LEU A 235 -4.57 -13.92 -16.43
C LEU A 235 -5.98 -14.35 -16.87
N LEU A 236 -6.78 -13.44 -17.44
CA LEU A 236 -8.19 -13.70 -17.74
C LEU A 236 -8.44 -15.02 -18.50
N PRO A 237 -7.71 -15.36 -19.59
CA PRO A 237 -7.96 -16.63 -20.30
C PRO A 237 -7.73 -17.88 -19.42
N ARG A 238 -6.85 -17.79 -18.42
CA ARG A 238 -6.59 -18.89 -17.47
C ARG A 238 -7.71 -18.99 -16.45
N LEU A 239 -8.18 -17.85 -15.96
CA LEU A 239 -9.29 -17.78 -15.03
C LEU A 239 -10.59 -18.29 -15.67
N GLU A 240 -10.84 -17.95 -16.93
CA GLU A 240 -11.97 -18.48 -17.72
C GLU A 240 -11.90 -20.01 -17.86
N ALA A 241 -10.70 -20.54 -18.10
CA ALA A 241 -10.50 -21.98 -18.24
C ALA A 241 -10.64 -22.74 -16.92
N SER A 242 -10.12 -22.19 -15.81
CA SER A 242 -10.19 -22.82 -14.49
C SER A 242 -11.55 -22.64 -13.82
N THR A 243 -12.21 -21.52 -14.10
CA THR A 243 -13.42 -21.06 -13.40
C THR A 243 -14.39 -20.44 -14.41
N PRO A 244 -15.12 -21.24 -15.20
CA PRO A 244 -15.97 -20.72 -16.28
C PRO A 244 -17.07 -19.74 -15.83
N ASN A 245 -17.49 -19.79 -14.56
CA ASN A 245 -18.47 -18.89 -13.96
C ASN A 245 -17.82 -17.71 -13.18
N TYR A 246 -16.53 -17.43 -13.38
CA TYR A 246 -15.73 -16.46 -12.61
C TYR A 246 -16.44 -15.10 -12.43
N PHE A 247 -17.12 -14.61 -13.47
CA PHE A 247 -17.84 -13.35 -13.41
C PHE A 247 -18.94 -13.34 -12.33
N ASN A 248 -19.82 -14.34 -12.35
CA ASN A 248 -20.91 -14.44 -11.38
C ASN A 248 -20.37 -14.78 -9.98
N ALA A 249 -19.31 -15.59 -9.92
CA ALA A 249 -18.64 -15.95 -8.67
C ALA A 249 -18.01 -14.70 -8.01
N MET A 250 -17.29 -13.86 -8.75
CA MET A 250 -16.72 -12.60 -8.25
C MET A 250 -17.80 -11.63 -7.76
N VAL A 251 -18.89 -11.46 -8.50
CA VAL A 251 -20.02 -10.60 -8.07
C VAL A 251 -20.68 -11.17 -6.80
N GLY A 252 -20.87 -12.49 -6.74
CA GLY A 252 -21.40 -13.18 -5.57
C GLY A 252 -20.49 -13.02 -4.36
N HIS A 253 -19.18 -13.15 -4.55
CA HIS A 253 -18.14 -12.97 -3.54
C HIS A 253 -18.21 -11.58 -2.90
N VAL A 254 -18.18 -10.52 -3.71
CA VAL A 254 -18.27 -9.12 -3.20
C VAL A 254 -19.60 -8.88 -2.48
N SER A 255 -20.69 -9.54 -2.90
CA SER A 255 -21.99 -9.46 -2.24
C SER A 255 -22.02 -10.19 -0.90
N SER A 256 -21.36 -11.34 -0.79
CA SER A 256 -21.15 -12.07 0.46
C SER A 256 -20.37 -11.21 1.46
N LEU A 257 -19.27 -10.58 1.03
CA LEU A 257 -18.48 -9.68 1.87
C LEU A 257 -19.32 -8.49 2.40
N ALA A 258 -20.18 -7.92 1.55
CA ALA A 258 -21.07 -6.83 1.95
C ALA A 258 -22.05 -7.27 3.04
N GLN A 259 -22.66 -8.45 2.90
CA GLN A 259 -23.55 -9.02 3.91
C GLN A 259 -22.80 -9.28 5.23
N GLY A 260 -21.59 -9.84 5.17
CA GLY A 260 -20.75 -10.06 6.35
C GLY A 260 -20.41 -8.77 7.10
N ILE A 261 -20.08 -7.68 6.38
CA ILE A 261 -19.83 -6.37 6.99
C ILE A 261 -21.09 -5.82 7.68
N THR A 262 -22.26 -5.96 7.06
CA THR A 262 -23.53 -5.51 7.64
C THR A 262 -23.87 -6.26 8.92
N VAL A 263 -23.71 -7.58 8.94
CA VAL A 263 -23.95 -8.39 10.14
C VAL A 263 -23.00 -8.00 11.27
N ALA A 264 -21.69 -7.91 11.01
CA ALA A 264 -20.71 -7.52 12.01
C ALA A 264 -20.97 -6.12 12.60
N SER A 265 -21.48 -5.18 11.78
CA SER A 265 -21.81 -3.83 12.23
C SER A 265 -23.08 -3.78 13.10
N ASN A 266 -23.96 -4.77 12.99
CA ASN A 266 -25.16 -4.91 13.83
C ASN A 266 -24.87 -5.65 15.15
N GLU A 267 -23.76 -6.38 15.24
CA GLU A 267 -23.34 -7.15 16.42
C GLU A 267 -22.39 -6.38 17.34
N GLU A 268 -21.78 -5.26 16.90
CA GLU A 268 -21.05 -4.36 17.80
C GLU A 268 -22.03 -3.69 18.77
N PRO A 269 -21.96 -3.95 20.09
CA PRO A 269 -22.82 -3.26 21.05
C PRO A 269 -22.50 -1.76 21.01
N LEU A 270 -23.55 -0.94 21.02
CA LEU A 270 -23.48 0.49 21.31
C LEU A 270 -22.81 0.68 22.69
N THR A 271 -21.49 0.76 22.74
CA THR A 271 -20.80 1.31 23.90
C THR A 271 -21.06 2.81 23.85
N ALA A 272 -22.15 3.21 24.51
CA ALA A 272 -22.48 4.58 24.82
C ALA A 272 -21.43 5.17 25.77
N GLU A 273 -21.04 6.41 25.45
CA GLU A 273 -20.42 7.48 26.27
C GLU A 273 -19.31 7.14 27.28
#